data_AF-A0A841WGA2-F1
#
_entry.id   AF-A0A841WGA2-F1
#
_cell.length_a   1.000
_cell.length_b   1.000
_cell.length_c   1.000
_cell.angle_alpha   90.00
_cell.angle_beta   90.00
_cell.angle_gamma   90.00
#
_symmetry.space_group_name_H-M   'P 1'
#
loop_
_entity.id
_entity.type
_entity.pdbx_description
1 polymer ?
#
loop_
_entity_poly.entity_id
_entity_poly.type
_entity_poly.pdbx_seq_one_letter_code
_entity_poly.pdbx_strand_id
1 'polypeptide(L)'
;MGYFPNLYPEDIPNYIRRNQLFFDGNKWRYQTLHKKIFTPNGEYNFVVQGGQIYIARQKFALGSHIDIARGNNVDFAGQIRFGHNKNNKGQIKYWNNLSGHYKPSANFASNAGLPLYLFRAYHF
;
A
#
# COMPACT_ATOMS: atom_id res chain seq x y z
N MET A 1 -5.31 9.78 -16.64
CA MET A 1 -5.07 9.17 -15.32
C MET A 1 -6.38 8.53 -14.88
N GLY A 2 -6.35 7.26 -14.49
CA GLY A 2 -7.54 6.54 -14.01
C GLY A 2 -7.47 6.37 -12.49
N TYR A 3 -8.56 6.68 -11.80
CA TYR A 3 -8.78 6.32 -10.40
C TYR A 3 -9.58 5.01 -10.33
N PHE A 4 -9.32 4.21 -9.29
CA PHE A 4 -10.09 3.00 -8.99
C PHE A 4 -11.10 3.32 -7.90
N PRO A 5 -12.41 3.17 -8.16
CA PRO A 5 -13.44 3.38 -7.15
C PRO A 5 -13.47 2.25 -6.13
N ASN A 6 -14.02 2.52 -4.94
CA ASN A 6 -14.40 1.46 -4.02
C ASN A 6 -15.56 0.66 -4.62
N LEU A 7 -15.36 -0.64 -4.81
CA LEU A 7 -16.36 -1.56 -5.39
C LEU A 7 -17.45 -1.97 -4.41
N TYR A 8 -17.27 -1.70 -3.10
CA TYR A 8 -18.21 -2.03 -2.03
C TYR A 8 -18.46 -0.77 -1.17
N PRO A 9 -19.21 0.23 -1.66
CA PRO A 9 -19.44 1.49 -0.97
C PRO A 9 -20.23 1.37 0.35
N GLU A 10 -20.96 0.26 0.54
CA GLU A 10 -21.69 -0.09 1.75
C GLU A 10 -20.77 -0.54 2.91
N ASP A 11 -19.56 -1.01 2.59
CA ASP A 11 -18.57 -1.39 3.60
C ASP A 11 -18.04 -0.13 4.29
N ILE A 12 -18.22 -0.07 5.62
CA ILE A 12 -17.79 1.07 6.42
C ILE A 12 -16.31 0.90 6.80
N PRO A 13 -15.39 1.80 6.38
CA PRO A 13 -13.99 1.70 6.73
C PRO A 13 -13.78 1.86 8.23
N ASN A 14 -12.91 1.04 8.80
CA ASN A 14 -12.45 1.23 10.16
C ASN A 14 -11.48 2.41 10.22
N TYR A 15 -11.58 3.20 11.29
CA TYR A 15 -10.61 4.26 11.52
C TYR A 15 -9.28 3.68 12.03
N ILE A 16 -8.27 3.67 11.15
CA ILE A 16 -6.93 3.18 11.47
C ILE A 16 -5.86 4.27 11.35
N ARG A 17 -4.72 4.03 11.99
CA ARG A 17 -3.49 4.79 11.71
C ARG A 17 -2.82 4.23 10.45
N ARG A 18 -3.04 4.88 9.31
CA ARG A 18 -2.22 4.68 8.10
C ARG A 18 -0.88 5.42 8.22
N ASN A 19 0.17 4.86 7.65
CA ASN A 19 1.50 5.47 7.64
C ASN A 19 1.92 5.82 6.22
N GLN A 20 2.53 6.98 6.02
CA GLN A 20 2.99 7.40 4.70
C GLN A 20 4.33 6.74 4.39
N LEU A 21 4.39 5.97 3.32
CA LEU A 21 5.61 5.32 2.83
C LEU A 21 6.36 6.25 1.88
N PHE A 22 7.68 6.31 2.02
CA PHE A 22 8.56 7.10 1.15
C PHE A 22 9.94 6.42 1.03
N PHE A 23 10.68 6.75 -0.03
CA PHE A 23 12.05 6.32 -0.21
C PHE A 23 13.01 7.41 0.28
N ASP A 24 13.95 7.08 1.16
CA ASP A 24 14.89 8.06 1.75
C ASP A 24 16.18 8.27 0.94
N GLY A 25 16.24 7.70 -0.27
CA GLY A 25 17.44 7.67 -1.11
C GLY A 25 18.26 6.38 -0.96
N ASN A 26 18.03 5.61 0.11
CA ASN A 26 18.72 4.33 0.35
C ASN A 26 17.73 3.17 0.55
N LYS A 27 16.70 3.38 1.37
CA LYS A 27 15.68 2.37 1.66
C LYS A 27 14.31 2.99 1.86
N TRP A 28 13.30 2.14 1.76
CA TRP A 28 11.94 2.53 2.07
C TRP A 28 11.77 2.75 3.57
N ARG A 29 11.06 3.81 3.93
CA ARG A 29 10.71 4.23 5.29
C ARG A 29 9.24 4.58 5.33
N TYR A 30 8.67 4.59 6.52
CA TYR A 30 7.35 5.17 6.71
C TYR A 30 7.34 6.18 7.84
N GLN A 31 6.56 7.24 7.65
CA GLN A 31 6.27 8.25 8.65
C GLN A 31 4.89 7.98 9.26
N THR A 32 4.83 7.97 10.58
CA THR A 32 3.57 7.90 11.32
C THR A 32 2.89 9.27 11.42
N LEU A 33 1.63 9.32 11.84
CA LEU A 33 0.91 10.57 12.09
C LEU A 33 1.67 11.54 13.02
N HIS A 34 2.43 11.02 13.99
CA HIS A 34 3.24 11.82 14.91
C HIS A 34 4.66 12.11 14.38
N LYS A 35 4.84 12.07 13.06
CA LYS A 35 6.11 12.34 12.36
C LYS A 35 7.29 11.41 12.71
N LYS A 36 7.07 10.35 13.48
CA LYS A 36 8.10 9.32 13.76
C LYS A 36 8.37 8.50 12.51
N ILE A 37 9.65 8.23 12.22
CA ILE A 37 10.11 7.52 11.04
C ILE A 37 10.58 6.11 11.41
N PHE A 38 10.05 5.11 10.72
CA PHE A 38 10.42 3.71 10.90
C PHE A 38 10.86 3.07 9.59
N THR A 39 11.38 1.85 9.66
CA THR A 39 11.71 1.03 8.50
C THR A 39 10.72 -0.13 8.43
N PRO A 40 9.96 -0.29 7.33
CA PRO A 40 9.02 -1.39 7.18
C PRO A 40 9.74 -2.73 7.06
N ASN A 41 9.07 -3.78 7.50
CA ASN A 41 9.52 -5.16 7.35
C ASN A 41 8.33 -6.10 7.16
N GLY A 42 8.51 -7.24 6.49
CA GLY A 42 7.41 -8.16 6.23
C GLY A 42 6.33 -7.52 5.34
N GLU A 43 5.06 -7.82 5.59
CA GLU A 43 3.97 -7.53 4.65
C GLU A 43 3.01 -6.44 5.14
N TYR A 44 2.51 -5.68 4.18
CA TYR A 44 1.55 -4.59 4.36
C TYR A 44 0.58 -4.56 3.19
N ASN A 45 -0.64 -4.12 3.47
CA ASN A 45 -1.52 -3.56 2.45
C ASN A 45 -1.08 -2.12 2.19
N PHE A 46 -1.21 -1.67 0.94
CA PHE A 46 -0.94 -0.29 0.56
C PHE A 46 -2.03 0.26 -0.36
N VAL A 47 -2.20 1.57 -0.32
CA VAL A 47 -3.00 2.35 -1.27
C VAL A 47 -2.19 3.57 -1.71
N VAL A 48 -2.45 4.04 -2.92
CA VAL A 48 -1.90 5.29 -3.44
C VAL A 48 -3.04 6.29 -3.58
N GLN A 49 -2.88 7.47 -2.99
CA GLN A 49 -3.86 8.56 -3.05
C GLN A 49 -3.15 9.90 -3.20
N GLY A 50 -3.45 10.63 -4.28
CA GLY A 50 -2.77 11.88 -4.59
C GLY A 50 -1.27 11.70 -4.79
N GLY A 51 -0.86 10.56 -5.38
CA GLY A 51 0.54 10.19 -5.56
C GLY A 51 1.29 9.80 -4.29
N GLN A 52 0.63 9.81 -3.11
CA GLN A 52 1.23 9.38 -1.86
C GLN A 52 0.87 7.93 -1.55
N ILE A 53 1.87 7.15 -1.11
CA ILE A 53 1.69 5.75 -0.74
C ILE A 53 1.40 5.68 0.76
N TYR A 54 0.29 5.07 1.12
CA TYR A 54 -0.10 4.79 2.51
C TYR A 54 -0.09 3.29 2.76
N ILE A 55 0.50 2.88 3.88
CA ILE A 55 0.60 1.47 4.27
C ILE A 55 -0.04 1.21 5.64
N ALA A 56 -0.58 0.01 5.81
CA ALA A 56 -0.95 -0.56 7.10
C ALA A 56 -0.67 -2.06 7.11
N ARG A 57 -0.35 -2.59 8.29
CA ARG A 57 -0.34 -4.05 8.45
C ARG A 57 -1.76 -4.53 8.56
N GLN A 58 -2.08 -5.60 7.84
CA GLN A 58 -3.30 -6.33 8.12
C GLN A 58 -3.13 -7.07 9.45
N LYS A 59 -3.97 -6.76 10.42
CA LYS A 59 -4.01 -7.43 11.72
C LYS A 59 -5.46 -7.55 12.14
N PHE A 60 -5.92 -8.80 12.29
CA PHE A 60 -7.34 -9.10 12.49
C PHE A 60 -8.18 -8.47 11.36
N ALA A 61 -9.29 -7.80 11.70
CA ALA A 61 -10.17 -7.11 10.76
C ALA A 61 -9.73 -5.68 10.39
N LEU A 62 -8.50 -5.26 10.77
CA LEU A 62 -7.99 -3.91 10.52
C LEU A 62 -6.85 -3.90 9.51
N GLY A 63 -6.71 -2.77 8.80
CA GLY A 63 -5.63 -2.58 7.84
C GLY A 63 -5.96 -3.10 6.46
N SER A 64 -7.25 -3.27 6.14
CA SER A 64 -7.73 -3.54 4.80
C SER A 64 -7.55 -2.32 3.89
N HIS A 65 -7.66 -2.49 2.57
CA HIS A 65 -7.48 -1.37 1.63
C HIS A 65 -8.51 -0.25 1.84
N ILE A 66 -9.77 -0.58 2.14
CA ILE A 66 -10.81 0.41 2.40
C ILE A 66 -10.51 1.23 3.66
N ASP A 67 -9.98 0.60 4.73
CA ASP A 67 -9.55 1.31 5.95
C ASP A 67 -8.45 2.33 5.65
N ILE A 68 -7.44 1.92 4.85
CA ILE A 68 -6.30 2.78 4.51
C ILE A 68 -6.74 3.95 3.62
N ALA A 69 -7.60 3.68 2.63
CA ALA A 69 -8.15 4.67 1.71
C ALA A 69 -9.25 5.55 2.32
N ARG A 70 -9.75 5.19 3.51
CA ARG A 70 -10.88 5.84 4.19
C ARG A 70 -12.14 5.85 3.33
N GLY A 71 -12.40 4.75 2.62
CA GLY A 71 -13.54 4.60 1.71
C GLY A 71 -13.45 5.38 0.39
N ASN A 72 -12.43 6.24 0.21
CA ASN A 72 -12.30 7.06 -1.00
C ASN A 72 -11.69 6.27 -2.17
N ASN A 73 -11.79 6.83 -3.37
CA ASN A 73 -11.08 6.33 -4.55
C ASN A 73 -9.56 6.33 -4.34
N VAL A 74 -8.86 5.48 -5.10
CA VAL A 74 -7.40 5.33 -5.06
C VAL A 74 -6.78 5.44 -6.45
N ASP A 75 -5.54 5.87 -6.52
CA ASP A 75 -4.73 5.84 -7.75
C ASP A 75 -4.28 4.41 -8.06
N PHE A 76 -4.03 3.62 -6.99
CA PHE A 76 -3.68 2.21 -7.02
C PHE A 76 -3.84 1.59 -5.61
N ALA A 77 -3.92 0.27 -5.52
CA ALA A 77 -3.95 -0.47 -4.26
C ALA A 77 -3.38 -1.89 -4.44
N GLY A 78 -2.82 -2.44 -3.38
CA GLY A 78 -2.19 -3.75 -3.46
C GLY A 78 -1.55 -4.20 -2.16
N GLN A 79 -0.70 -5.21 -2.27
CA GLN A 79 0.15 -5.68 -1.17
C GLN A 79 1.62 -5.46 -1.50
N ILE A 80 2.41 -5.21 -0.46
CA ILE A 80 3.84 -4.98 -0.56
C ILE A 80 4.58 -5.81 0.49
N ARG A 81 5.59 -6.55 0.04
CA ARG A 81 6.44 -7.37 0.89
C ARG A 81 7.83 -6.75 0.98
N PHE A 82 8.25 -6.41 2.19
CA PHE A 82 9.60 -5.96 2.51
C PHE A 82 10.47 -7.11 3.04
N GLY A 83 11.79 -6.91 3.00
CA GLY A 83 12.73 -7.73 3.75
C GLY A 83 12.44 -7.72 5.26
N HIS A 84 12.87 -8.77 5.95
CA HIS A 84 12.51 -9.03 7.35
C HIS A 84 13.67 -8.80 8.33
N ASN A 85 14.90 -9.03 7.88
CA ASN A 85 16.08 -9.07 8.75
C ASN A 85 16.77 -7.70 8.78
N LYS A 86 17.71 -7.52 9.73
CA LYS A 86 18.45 -6.26 9.90
C LYS A 86 19.09 -5.74 8.60
N ASN A 87 19.50 -6.65 7.72
CA ASN A 87 20.23 -6.34 6.48
C ASN A 87 19.31 -5.99 5.29
N ASN A 88 18.02 -6.33 5.32
CA ASN A 88 17.11 -6.13 4.18
C ASN A 88 15.76 -5.49 4.53
N LYS A 89 15.53 -5.09 5.79
CA LYS A 89 14.38 -4.26 6.15
C LYS A 89 14.39 -2.95 5.33
N GLY A 90 13.21 -2.53 4.85
CA GLY A 90 13.08 -1.38 3.97
C GLY A 90 13.46 -1.62 2.50
N GLN A 91 13.85 -2.85 2.13
CA GLN A 91 13.94 -3.24 0.72
C GLN A 91 12.66 -3.95 0.31
N ILE A 92 12.11 -3.59 -0.85
CA ILE A 92 10.94 -4.29 -1.42
C ILE A 92 11.43 -5.60 -2.02
N LYS A 93 10.78 -6.71 -1.65
CA LYS A 93 10.98 -8.03 -2.27
C LYS A 93 10.09 -8.19 -3.49
N TYR A 94 8.82 -7.82 -3.33
CA TYR A 94 7.85 -7.75 -4.41
C TYR A 94 6.64 -6.94 -3.94
N TRP A 95 5.81 -6.55 -4.89
CA TRP A 95 4.49 -5.97 -4.65
C TRP A 95 3.54 -6.36 -5.76
N ASN A 96 2.23 -6.24 -5.53
CA ASN A 96 1.19 -6.67 -6.46
C ASN A 96 0.02 -5.68 -6.48
N ASN A 97 -1.01 -6.01 -7.26
CA ASN A 97 -2.29 -5.30 -7.35
C ASN A 97 -3.42 -6.00 -6.57
N LEU A 98 -3.10 -6.89 -5.61
CA LEU A 98 -4.11 -7.60 -4.83
C LEU A 98 -4.81 -6.65 -3.85
N SER A 99 -6.05 -6.29 -4.17
CA SER A 99 -6.91 -5.47 -3.33
C SER A 99 -8.35 -5.93 -3.46
N GLY A 100 -8.99 -6.27 -2.33
CA GLY A 100 -10.39 -6.71 -2.33
C GLY A 100 -11.34 -5.62 -2.81
N HIS A 101 -11.16 -4.39 -2.34
CA HIS A 101 -12.10 -3.27 -2.55
C HIS A 101 -11.88 -2.46 -3.82
N TYR A 102 -10.69 -2.50 -4.43
CA TYR A 102 -10.36 -1.62 -5.56
C TYR A 102 -9.91 -2.37 -6.82
N LYS A 103 -9.40 -3.59 -6.67
CA LYS A 103 -8.98 -4.51 -7.75
C LYS A 103 -8.33 -3.81 -8.96
N PRO A 104 -7.26 -3.01 -8.77
CA PRO A 104 -6.69 -2.24 -9.87
C PRO A 104 -6.09 -3.16 -10.93
N SER A 105 -6.24 -2.78 -12.20
CA SER A 105 -5.66 -3.53 -13.31
C SER A 105 -4.14 -3.41 -13.31
N ALA A 106 -3.46 -4.51 -13.62
CA ALA A 106 -2.00 -4.59 -13.73
C ALA A 106 -1.43 -3.58 -14.75
N ASN A 107 -2.21 -3.18 -15.75
CA ASN A 107 -1.80 -2.16 -16.74
C ASN A 107 -1.55 -0.78 -16.13
N PHE A 108 -2.06 -0.53 -14.92
CA PHE A 108 -1.88 0.72 -14.19
C PHE A 108 -0.82 0.62 -13.08
N ALA A 109 0.02 -0.42 -13.08
CA ALA A 109 1.07 -0.59 -12.07
C ALA A 109 1.98 0.64 -11.92
N SER A 110 2.21 1.42 -12.98
CA SER A 110 2.99 2.66 -12.92
C SER A 110 2.39 3.71 -11.96
N ASN A 111 1.08 3.68 -11.71
CA ASN A 111 0.42 4.57 -10.75
C ASN A 111 0.88 4.32 -9.30
N ALA A 112 1.43 3.14 -9.01
CA ALA A 112 1.84 2.80 -7.65
C ALA A 112 3.05 3.61 -7.15
N GLY A 113 3.85 4.20 -8.06
CA GLY A 113 5.10 4.87 -7.69
C GLY A 113 6.16 3.93 -7.10
N LEU A 114 5.99 2.62 -7.29
CA LEU A 114 6.88 1.57 -6.82
C LEU A 114 7.75 1.03 -7.97
N PRO A 115 8.90 0.40 -7.69
CA PRO A 115 9.79 -0.10 -8.73
C PRO A 115 9.11 -1.21 -9.55
N LEU A 116 8.85 -0.96 -10.83
CA LEU A 116 8.08 -1.85 -11.71
C LEU A 116 8.74 -3.22 -11.91
N TYR A 117 10.06 -3.31 -11.88
CA TYR A 117 10.77 -4.59 -11.98
C TYR A 117 10.50 -5.54 -10.79
N LEU A 118 9.89 -5.05 -9.71
CA LEU A 118 9.48 -5.84 -8.54
C LEU A 118 7.98 -6.17 -8.53
N PHE A 119 7.23 -5.70 -9.54
CA PHE A 119 5.80 -5.93 -9.64
C PHE A 119 5.50 -7.38 -10.01
N ARG A 120 4.52 -7.97 -9.34
CA ARG A 120 3.99 -9.31 -9.61
C ARG A 120 2.48 -9.19 -9.76
N ALA A 121 1.99 -9.26 -10.99
CA ALA A 121 0.58 -9.13 -11.28
C ALA A 121 -0.24 -10.23 -10.57
N TYR A 122 -1.34 -9.82 -9.95
CA TYR A 122 -2.42 -10.66 -9.51
C TYR A 122 -3.56 -10.51 -10.52
N HIS A 123 -4.05 -11.64 -11.03
CA HIS A 123 -5.16 -11.68 -11.97
C HIS A 123 -6.46 -11.98 -11.20
N PHE A 124 -7.46 -11.12 -11.37
CA PHE A 124 -8.78 -11.21 -10.74
C PHE A 124 -9.79 -11.91 -11.63
#